data_AF-A0A5J5MTP2-F1
#
_entry.id   AF-A0A5J5MTP2-F1
#
_cell.length_a   1.000
_cell.length_b   1.000
_cell.length_c   1.000
_cell.angle_alpha   90.00
_cell.angle_beta   90.00
_cell.angle_gamma   90.00
#
_symmetry.space_group_name_H-M   'P 1'
#
loop_
_entity.id
_entity.type
_entity.pdbx_description
1 polymer ?
#
loop_
_entity_poly.entity_id
_entity_poly.type
_entity_poly.pdbx_seq_one_letter_code
_entity_poly.pdbx_strand_id
1 'polypeptide(L)'
;MLRTCRMLCSQAGPSAGGWQPLSFDGGAFHLKGTGELTRALLVLRLCAWPPLVTHGLALQAWSRRLLGSRLSGALLRASIYGQFVAGETAEEVRGCVLQLQSLGLRPLLAVPIEEEPDSAVKTGEAWYEGNLSAMLRCVDLSRGLLETPDPMGNALMQLKMTALMSTRLCKELASWVRRPGESLELSPERLAEAMDSGQDLRVSCLNTEQTRHLQASLSRLQRVVQHARAQRVRLLVDAEYTSLNPALSLLVAALATRWNSSREGGPWVWNTYQAYLKDTYERLRRDAEAADRAGLAFGVKLVRGAYLDKEREMARLQGTEDPTQPDYEATSQSYSRCLELMLTQVSHRGPMCHLMVASHNEDSVRQATKRMWELGIPPDGPVCFGQLLGMCDHVSLALGQAGYAVYKSIPYGSLEEVVPYLIRRAQENRSVLRGARREQELLSQELRRRLLGRGLRVSPR
;
A
#
# COMPACT_ATOMS: atom_id res chain seq x y z
N MET A 1 24.35 -22.64 15.99
CA MET A 1 23.28 -22.98 16.97
C MET A 1 21.95 -22.30 16.71
N LEU A 2 21.89 -21.02 16.29
CA LEU A 2 20.62 -20.31 15.98
C LEU A 2 19.85 -20.81 14.73
N ARG A 3 20.52 -21.48 13.77
CA ARG A 3 19.86 -22.05 12.57
C ARG A 3 19.11 -23.35 12.86
N THR A 4 19.53 -24.12 13.86
CA THR A 4 18.91 -25.42 14.17
C THR A 4 17.58 -25.25 14.91
N CYS A 5 17.39 -24.18 15.69
CA CYS A 5 16.10 -23.85 16.31
C CYS A 5 15.02 -23.42 15.31
N ARG A 6 15.37 -22.78 14.18
CA ARG A 6 14.37 -22.36 13.18
C ARG A 6 13.75 -23.54 12.42
N MET A 7 14.52 -24.60 12.14
CA MET A 7 13.99 -25.81 11.51
C MET A 7 13.17 -26.69 12.44
N LEU A 8 13.41 -26.63 13.76
CA LEU A 8 12.61 -27.38 14.74
C LEU A 8 11.25 -26.71 15.03
N CYS A 9 11.14 -25.38 14.87
CA CYS A 9 9.86 -24.68 14.99
C CYS A 9 8.92 -24.86 13.77
N SER A 10 9.45 -25.22 12.60
CA SER A 10 8.61 -25.39 11.38
C SER A 10 7.90 -26.75 11.29
N GLN A 11 8.12 -27.65 12.26
CA GLN A 11 7.40 -28.93 12.38
C GLN A 11 6.44 -29.01 13.58
N ALA A 12 6.28 -27.92 14.32
CA ALA A 12 5.25 -27.84 15.33
C ALA A 12 3.91 -27.49 14.66
N GLY A 13 3.00 -28.46 14.57
CA GLY A 13 1.57 -28.16 14.42
C GLY A 13 1.12 -27.18 15.52
N PRO A 14 -0.04 -26.52 15.37
CA PRO A 14 -0.48 -25.49 16.31
C PRO A 14 -0.39 -26.02 17.74
N SER A 15 0.42 -25.36 18.56
CA SER A 15 0.58 -25.67 19.98
C SER A 15 -0.79 -25.85 20.62
N ALA A 16 -0.95 -26.83 21.51
CA ALA A 16 -2.21 -27.18 22.19
C ALA A 16 -2.87 -26.06 23.04
N GLY A 17 -2.40 -24.80 22.95
CA GLY A 17 -3.03 -23.62 23.51
C GLY A 17 -4.03 -22.98 22.54
N GLY A 18 -5.20 -22.56 23.04
CA GLY A 18 -6.18 -21.82 22.27
C GLY A 18 -5.65 -20.46 21.76
N TRP A 19 -6.26 -19.95 20.69
CA TRP A 19 -5.94 -18.62 20.15
C TRP A 19 -5.96 -17.53 21.21
N GLN A 20 -4.90 -16.74 21.27
CA GLN A 20 -4.84 -15.57 22.14
C GLN A 20 -5.04 -14.30 21.31
N PRO A 21 -6.04 -13.46 21.64
CA PRO A 21 -6.22 -12.18 20.96
C PRO A 21 -5.02 -11.26 21.17
N LEU A 22 -4.60 -10.56 20.10
CA LEU A 22 -3.59 -9.51 20.23
C LEU A 22 -4.11 -8.37 21.11
N SER A 23 -3.23 -7.85 21.99
CA SER A 23 -3.48 -6.63 22.76
C SER A 23 -3.01 -5.40 21.98
N PHE A 24 -3.88 -4.40 21.89
CA PHE A 24 -3.61 -3.11 21.26
C PHE A 24 -3.69 -1.97 22.30
N ASP A 25 -3.19 -2.24 23.51
CA ASP A 25 -3.19 -1.34 24.67
C ASP A 25 -2.03 -0.33 24.68
N GLY A 26 -1.22 -0.29 23.62
CA GLY A 26 -0.04 0.57 23.54
C GLY A 26 1.17 0.04 24.31
N GLY A 27 1.12 -1.14 24.94
CA GLY A 27 2.25 -1.74 25.64
C GLY A 27 3.50 -1.88 24.78
N ALA A 28 3.34 -2.06 23.47
CA ALA A 28 4.45 -2.12 22.50
C ALA A 28 5.22 -0.79 22.33
N PHE A 29 4.70 0.34 22.81
CA PHE A 29 5.40 1.63 22.73
C PHE A 29 6.67 1.71 23.58
N HIS A 30 6.91 0.77 24.49
CA HIS A 30 8.20 0.67 25.19
C HIS A 30 9.39 0.49 24.23
N LEU A 31 9.15 -0.02 23.02
CA LEU A 31 10.14 -0.17 21.96
C LEU A 31 10.54 1.16 21.29
N LYS A 32 9.81 2.25 21.55
CA LYS A 32 10.03 3.55 20.89
C LYS A 32 10.57 4.61 21.85
N GLY A 33 11.38 5.52 21.31
CA GLY A 33 11.97 6.63 22.05
C GLY A 33 10.93 7.67 22.45
N THR A 34 11.15 8.36 23.58
CA THR A 34 10.19 9.39 24.07
C THR A 34 10.02 10.52 23.06
N GLY A 35 11.11 10.96 22.39
CA GLY A 35 11.04 11.98 21.35
C GLY A 35 10.19 11.57 20.15
N GLU A 36 10.24 10.29 19.76
CA GLU A 36 9.42 9.75 18.67
C GLU A 36 7.93 9.76 19.04
N LEU A 37 7.59 9.33 20.26
CA LEU A 37 6.22 9.35 20.75
C LEU A 37 5.67 10.77 20.88
N THR A 38 6.50 11.72 21.33
CA THR A 38 6.13 13.14 21.39
C THR A 38 5.89 13.71 19.99
N ARG A 39 6.78 13.45 19.02
CA ARG A 39 6.60 13.87 17.63
C ARG A 39 5.30 13.28 17.05
N ALA A 40 5.08 11.97 17.23
CA ALA A 40 3.87 11.30 16.75
C ALA A 40 2.61 11.95 17.32
N LEU A 41 2.55 12.19 18.64
CA LEU A 41 1.39 12.82 19.27
C LEU A 41 1.12 14.24 18.74
N LEU A 42 2.17 15.05 18.60
CA LEU A 42 2.04 16.42 18.08
C LEU A 42 1.59 16.42 16.62
N VAL A 43 2.22 15.61 15.77
CA VAL A 43 1.89 15.53 14.34
C VAL A 43 0.47 15.00 14.13
N LEU A 44 0.05 13.96 14.85
CA LEU A 44 -1.31 13.42 14.72
C LEU A 44 -2.38 14.43 15.17
N ARG A 45 -2.11 15.23 16.21
CA ARG A 45 -2.99 16.34 16.61
C ARG A 45 -3.07 17.43 15.54
N LEU A 46 -1.94 17.77 14.93
CA LEU A 46 -1.90 18.72 13.81
C LEU A 46 -2.70 18.21 12.61
N CYS A 47 -2.51 16.94 12.21
CA CYS A 47 -3.27 16.32 11.12
C CYS A 47 -4.76 16.18 11.43
N ALA A 48 -5.16 16.09 12.70
CA ALA A 48 -6.56 16.10 13.10
C ALA A 48 -7.22 17.49 13.02
N TRP A 49 -6.43 18.56 12.81
CA TRP A 49 -6.93 19.93 12.71
C TRP A 49 -7.35 20.29 11.27
N PRO A 50 -8.66 20.40 10.96
CA PRO A 50 -9.14 20.53 9.58
C PRO A 50 -8.60 21.73 8.79
N PRO A 51 -8.41 22.94 9.37
CA PRO A 51 -7.84 24.08 8.66
C PRO A 51 -6.43 23.81 8.12
N LEU A 52 -5.58 23.12 8.89
CA LEU A 52 -4.21 22.78 8.47
C LEU A 52 -4.21 21.83 7.27
N VAL A 53 -5.05 20.80 7.31
CA VAL A 53 -5.16 19.82 6.20
C VAL A 53 -5.78 20.47 4.96
N THR A 54 -6.79 21.31 5.14
CA THR A 54 -7.49 21.97 4.02
C THR A 54 -6.58 22.98 3.32
N HIS A 55 -5.82 23.78 4.06
CA HIS A 55 -4.98 24.85 3.52
C HIS A 55 -3.49 24.51 3.52
N GLY A 56 -3.12 23.23 3.62
CA GLY A 56 -1.74 22.80 3.83
C GLY A 56 -0.75 23.35 2.80
N LEU A 57 -1.13 23.38 1.52
CA LEU A 57 -0.28 23.92 0.45
C LEU A 57 -0.07 25.44 0.58
N ALA A 58 -1.13 26.18 0.91
CA ALA A 58 -1.05 27.63 1.13
C ALA A 58 -0.21 27.95 2.38
N LEU A 59 -0.39 27.19 3.47
CA LEU A 59 0.39 27.31 4.69
C LEU A 59 1.86 26.97 4.48
N GLN A 60 2.15 25.95 3.66
CA GLN A 60 3.52 25.62 3.26
C GLN A 60 4.16 26.79 2.50
N ALA A 61 3.47 27.32 1.48
CA ALA A 61 3.95 28.47 0.70
C ALA A 61 4.18 29.70 1.59
N TRP A 62 3.24 30.00 2.49
CA TRP A 62 3.35 31.08 3.46
C TRP A 62 4.53 30.87 4.42
N SER A 63 4.71 29.66 4.95
CA SER A 63 5.84 29.34 5.85
C SER A 63 7.20 29.52 5.16
N ARG A 64 7.30 29.15 3.88
CA ARG A 64 8.51 29.35 3.07
C ARG A 64 8.78 30.83 2.84
N ARG A 65 7.73 31.64 2.64
CA ARG A 65 7.84 33.10 2.47
C ARG A 65 8.25 33.81 3.77
N LEU A 66 7.75 33.36 4.92
CA LEU A 66 8.01 33.99 6.22
C LEU A 66 9.36 33.56 6.82
N LEU A 67 9.63 32.25 6.86
CA LEU A 67 10.78 31.67 7.56
C LEU A 67 11.98 31.39 6.64
N GLY A 68 11.78 31.50 5.32
CA GLY A 68 12.74 31.05 4.32
C GLY A 68 12.72 29.52 4.13
N SER A 69 13.33 29.07 3.03
CA SER A 69 13.36 27.65 2.62
C SER A 69 14.06 26.74 3.63
N ARG A 70 15.15 27.22 4.24
CA ARG A 70 15.96 26.45 5.21
C ARG A 70 15.19 26.13 6.49
N LEU A 71 14.65 27.14 7.17
CA LEU A 71 13.94 26.96 8.44
C LEU A 71 12.60 26.26 8.23
N SER A 72 11.84 26.63 7.19
CA SER A 72 10.61 25.93 6.82
C SER A 72 10.88 24.45 6.52
N GLY A 73 11.93 24.14 5.77
CA GLY A 73 12.34 22.77 5.47
C GLY A 73 12.75 22.00 6.73
N ALA A 74 13.53 22.60 7.63
CA ALA A 74 13.91 21.98 8.90
C ALA A 74 12.70 21.65 9.79
N LEU A 75 11.73 22.58 9.87
CA LEU A 75 10.48 22.36 10.62
C LEU A 75 9.64 21.24 10.02
N LEU A 76 9.53 21.16 8.70
CA LEU A 76 8.80 20.07 8.02
C LEU A 76 9.47 18.72 8.27
N ARG A 77 10.81 18.63 8.15
CA ARG A 77 11.58 17.42 8.47
C ARG A 77 11.41 16.97 9.91
N ALA A 78 11.39 17.92 10.86
CA ALA A 78 11.19 17.61 12.28
C ALA A 78 9.74 17.20 12.63
N SER A 79 8.77 17.44 11.73
CA SER A 79 7.33 17.23 11.98
C SER A 79 6.71 16.19 11.04
N ILE A 80 5.86 16.63 10.10
CA ILE A 80 5.05 15.77 9.22
C ILE A 80 5.94 14.90 8.35
N TYR A 81 7.01 15.45 7.78
CA TYR A 81 7.89 14.70 6.90
C TYR A 81 8.60 13.58 7.66
N GLY A 82 9.26 13.88 8.78
CA GLY A 82 9.94 12.86 9.59
C GLY A 82 9.01 11.88 10.31
N GLN A 83 7.69 12.11 10.28
CA GLN A 83 6.69 11.17 10.80
C GLN A 83 6.22 10.17 9.74
N PHE A 84 6.04 10.62 8.49
CA PHE A 84 5.38 9.83 7.43
C PHE A 84 6.31 9.44 6.27
N VAL A 85 7.54 9.94 6.22
CA VAL A 85 8.49 9.74 5.11
C VAL A 85 9.76 9.09 5.65
N ALA A 86 10.30 8.10 4.92
CA ALA A 86 11.52 7.41 5.32
C ALA A 86 12.78 8.27 5.20
N GLY A 87 12.78 9.23 4.28
CA GLY A 87 13.91 10.11 4.03
C GLY A 87 13.97 10.59 2.58
N GLU A 88 14.90 11.50 2.34
CA GLU A 88 15.19 12.10 1.04
C GLU A 88 16.34 11.34 0.36
N THR A 89 17.34 10.92 1.14
CA THR A 89 18.51 10.20 0.64
C THR A 89 18.40 8.70 0.83
N ALA A 90 19.12 7.93 0.03
CA ALA A 90 19.19 6.47 0.17
C ALA A 90 19.72 6.04 1.55
N GLU A 91 20.58 6.85 2.18
CA GLU A 91 21.10 6.60 3.53
C GLU A 91 20.03 6.79 4.60
N GLU A 92 19.26 7.87 4.52
CA GLU A 92 18.12 8.11 5.44
C GLU A 92 17.07 7.00 5.32
N VAL A 93 16.73 6.61 4.08
CA VAL A 93 15.80 5.49 3.84
C VAL A 93 16.35 4.20 4.43
N ARG A 94 17.66 3.93 4.29
CA ARG A 94 18.31 2.76 4.91
C ARG A 94 18.22 2.80 6.43
N GLY A 95 18.47 3.94 7.05
CA GLY A 95 18.31 4.12 8.49
C GLY A 95 16.89 3.82 8.97
N CYS A 96 15.87 4.35 8.26
CA CYS A 96 14.47 4.06 8.55
C CYS A 96 14.15 2.56 8.43
N VAL A 97 14.63 1.91 7.38
CA VAL A 97 14.38 0.48 7.15
C VAL A 97 15.04 -0.39 8.22
N LEU A 98 16.28 -0.10 8.61
CA LEU A 98 16.97 -0.81 9.69
C LEU A 98 16.19 -0.67 11.01
N GLN A 99 15.66 0.52 11.29
CA GLN A 99 14.81 0.74 12.45
C GLN A 99 13.54 -0.13 12.38
N LEU A 100 12.84 -0.16 11.24
CA LEU A 100 11.65 -1.00 11.05
C LEU A 100 11.97 -2.49 11.25
N GLN A 101 13.07 -2.97 10.66
CA GLN A 101 13.51 -4.36 10.76
C GLN A 101 13.85 -4.73 12.21
N SER A 102 14.48 -3.83 12.98
CA SER A 102 14.74 -4.03 14.41
C SER A 102 13.47 -4.22 15.26
N LEU A 103 12.32 -3.75 14.74
CA LEU A 103 11.01 -3.85 15.37
C LEU A 103 10.18 -5.03 14.82
N GLY A 104 10.77 -5.90 13.99
CA GLY A 104 10.08 -7.01 13.34
C GLY A 104 9.17 -6.58 12.17
N LEU A 105 9.35 -5.37 11.65
CA LEU A 105 8.56 -4.82 10.55
C LEU A 105 9.36 -4.85 9.23
N ARG A 106 8.65 -5.01 8.12
CA ARG A 106 9.20 -5.06 6.76
C ARG A 106 8.93 -3.73 6.04
N PRO A 107 9.86 -3.20 5.23
CA PRO A 107 9.60 -2.03 4.43
C PRO A 107 8.76 -2.38 3.20
N LEU A 108 7.90 -1.45 2.79
CA LEU A 108 7.20 -1.45 1.50
C LEU A 108 7.41 -0.07 0.88
N LEU A 109 8.41 0.05 0.00
CA LEU A 109 8.75 1.35 -0.57
C LEU A 109 7.66 1.82 -1.53
N ALA A 110 7.34 3.11 -1.43
CA ALA A 110 6.37 3.77 -2.28
C ALA A 110 7.01 4.99 -2.93
N VAL A 111 7.01 5.04 -4.26
CA VAL A 111 7.36 6.24 -5.00
C VAL A 111 6.15 7.19 -4.93
N PRO A 112 6.27 8.40 -4.35
CA PRO A 112 5.14 9.31 -4.14
C PRO A 112 4.79 10.10 -5.41
N ILE A 113 4.76 9.40 -6.55
CA ILE A 113 4.40 9.93 -7.86
C ILE A 113 3.02 9.36 -8.22
N GLU A 114 2.14 10.23 -8.72
CA GLU A 114 0.77 9.87 -9.12
C GLU A 114 0.49 10.38 -10.53
N GLU A 115 -0.75 10.79 -10.80
CA GLU A 115 -1.25 11.35 -12.05
C GLU A 115 -0.37 12.50 -12.58
N GLU A 116 -0.33 12.61 -13.90
CA GLU A 116 0.33 13.70 -14.62
C GLU A 116 -0.18 15.07 -14.12
N PRO A 117 0.68 15.94 -13.58
CA PRO A 117 0.25 17.26 -13.16
C PRO A 117 -0.08 18.12 -14.38
N ASP A 118 -0.94 19.14 -14.22
CA ASP A 118 -1.30 20.07 -15.30
C ASP A 118 -0.08 20.76 -15.94
N SER A 119 1.02 20.88 -15.18
CA SER A 119 2.29 21.42 -15.66
C SER A 119 3.10 20.45 -16.55
N ALA A 120 2.88 19.13 -16.43
CA ALA A 120 3.57 18.09 -17.19
C ALA A 120 2.94 17.78 -18.55
N VAL A 121 1.76 18.32 -18.84
CA VAL A 121 1.11 18.24 -20.17
C VAL A 121 2.03 18.78 -21.28
N LYS A 122 2.97 19.67 -20.94
CA LYS A 122 3.99 20.19 -21.86
C LYS A 122 5.17 19.24 -22.13
N THR A 123 5.39 18.24 -21.27
CA THR A 123 6.54 17.32 -21.32
C THR A 123 6.21 15.93 -21.87
N GLY A 124 4.93 15.55 -21.95
CA GLY A 124 4.47 14.32 -22.63
C GLY A 124 5.16 13.05 -22.13
N GLU A 125 5.62 12.19 -23.04
CA GLU A 125 6.27 10.90 -22.75
C GLU A 125 7.52 11.02 -21.85
N ALA A 126 8.25 12.14 -21.90
CA ALA A 126 9.48 12.32 -21.13
C ALA A 126 9.22 12.28 -19.61
N TRP A 127 8.06 12.75 -19.17
CA TRP A 127 7.66 12.68 -17.76
C TRP A 127 7.47 11.23 -17.31
N TYR A 128 6.80 10.41 -18.12
CA TYR A 128 6.60 8.99 -17.85
C TYR A 128 7.92 8.19 -17.88
N GLU A 129 8.89 8.55 -18.74
CA GLU A 129 10.23 7.95 -18.72
C GLU A 129 11.03 8.33 -17.47
N GLY A 130 10.88 9.56 -16.98
CA GLY A 130 11.41 10.00 -15.69
C GLY A 130 10.84 9.18 -14.53
N ASN A 131 9.52 8.94 -14.55
CA ASN A 131 8.83 8.11 -13.56
C ASN A 131 9.27 6.65 -13.63
N LEU A 132 9.43 6.08 -14.83
CA LEU A 132 10.01 4.74 -15.01
C LEU A 132 11.38 4.66 -14.33
N SER A 133 12.25 5.64 -14.57
CA SER A 133 13.57 5.68 -13.95
C SER A 133 13.50 5.74 -12.41
N ALA A 134 12.52 6.46 -11.85
CA ALA A 134 12.27 6.48 -10.41
C ALA A 134 11.78 5.12 -9.88
N MET A 135 10.90 4.43 -10.62
CA MET A 135 10.41 3.09 -10.26
C MET A 135 11.53 2.04 -10.29
N LEU A 136 12.42 2.08 -11.29
CA LEU A 136 13.58 1.17 -11.35
C LEU A 136 14.53 1.40 -10.17
N ARG A 137 14.82 2.66 -9.82
CA ARG A 137 15.60 2.97 -8.60
C ARG A 137 14.92 2.51 -7.32
N CYS A 138 13.59 2.57 -7.25
CA CYS A 138 12.81 2.06 -6.12
C CYS A 138 12.98 0.55 -5.96
N VAL A 139 12.97 -0.21 -7.06
CA VAL A 139 13.28 -1.65 -7.07
C VAL A 139 14.68 -1.90 -6.52
N ASP A 140 15.69 -1.20 -7.02
CA ASP A 140 17.09 -1.38 -6.60
C ASP A 140 17.26 -1.08 -5.11
N LEU A 141 16.64 0.00 -4.64
CA LEU A 141 16.66 0.37 -3.23
C LEU A 141 15.94 -0.70 -2.39
N SER A 142 14.76 -1.15 -2.79
CA SER A 142 14.00 -2.19 -2.09
C SER A 142 14.81 -3.48 -1.92
N ARG A 143 15.60 -3.86 -2.93
CA ARG A 143 16.49 -5.02 -2.85
C ARG A 143 17.73 -4.76 -2.00
N GLY A 144 18.38 -3.61 -2.15
CA GLY A 144 19.61 -3.22 -1.45
C GLY A 144 19.45 -2.98 0.05
N LEU A 145 18.20 -2.97 0.53
CA LEU A 145 17.82 -2.79 1.94
C LEU A 145 17.60 -4.11 2.71
N LEU A 146 17.70 -5.26 2.04
CA LEU A 146 17.60 -6.58 2.68
C LEU A 146 19.00 -7.15 2.95
N GLU A 147 19.40 -7.24 4.23
CA GLU A 147 20.70 -7.75 4.67
C GLU A 147 20.93 -9.23 4.34
N THR A 148 19.86 -10.03 4.32
CA THR A 148 19.92 -11.44 3.90
C THR A 148 19.05 -11.64 2.66
N PRO A 149 19.58 -12.32 1.61
CA PRO A 149 18.74 -12.72 0.49
C PRO A 149 17.66 -13.66 1.01
N ASP A 150 16.41 -13.19 1.03
CA ASP A 150 15.28 -14.04 1.30
C ASP A 150 15.09 -15.00 0.11
N PRO A 151 15.19 -16.33 0.30
CA PRO A 151 15.00 -17.28 -0.79
C PRO A 151 13.60 -17.18 -1.43
N MET A 152 12.59 -16.68 -0.70
CA MET A 152 11.19 -16.60 -1.16
C MET A 152 10.79 -15.25 -1.79
N GLY A 153 11.69 -14.25 -1.79
CA GLY A 153 11.43 -12.95 -2.41
C GLY A 153 10.30 -12.17 -1.71
N ASN A 154 10.51 -11.87 -0.42
CA ASN A 154 9.55 -11.11 0.40
C ASN A 154 9.69 -9.59 0.27
N ALA A 155 10.55 -9.07 -0.62
CA ALA A 155 10.59 -7.65 -0.92
C ALA A 155 9.35 -7.24 -1.73
N LEU A 156 8.69 -6.17 -1.31
CA LEU A 156 7.54 -5.61 -1.99
C LEU A 156 7.79 -4.13 -2.30
N MET A 157 7.30 -3.66 -3.45
CA MET A 157 7.20 -2.22 -3.73
C MET A 157 5.79 -1.88 -4.19
N GLN A 158 5.35 -0.64 -3.91
CA GLN A 158 4.10 -0.12 -4.43
C GLN A 158 4.31 0.55 -5.79
N LEU A 159 3.37 0.28 -6.69
CA LEU A 159 3.32 0.84 -8.03
C LEU A 159 1.94 1.48 -8.26
N LYS A 160 1.93 2.71 -8.76
CA LYS A 160 0.73 3.36 -9.30
C LYS A 160 0.81 3.35 -10.83
N MET A 161 -0.26 2.92 -11.47
CA MET A 161 -0.30 2.79 -12.93
C MET A 161 -0.32 4.16 -13.61
N THR A 162 -1.00 5.13 -13.00
CA THR A 162 -1.07 6.52 -13.51
C THR A 162 0.26 7.27 -13.49
N ALA A 163 1.27 6.74 -12.79
CA ALA A 163 2.64 7.25 -12.89
C ALA A 163 3.35 6.80 -14.17
N LEU A 164 2.85 5.79 -14.88
CA LEU A 164 3.45 5.21 -16.09
C LEU A 164 2.56 5.32 -17.33
N MET A 165 1.29 5.69 -17.17
CA MET A 165 0.38 6.03 -18.26
C MET A 165 -0.62 7.12 -17.88
N SER A 166 -1.15 7.81 -18.88
CA SER A 166 -2.11 8.91 -18.67
C SER A 166 -3.46 8.43 -18.16
N THR A 167 -4.04 9.22 -17.26
CA THR A 167 -5.40 9.01 -16.73
C THR A 167 -6.44 9.07 -17.85
N ARG A 168 -6.21 9.88 -18.88
CA ARG A 168 -7.05 9.95 -20.08
C ARG A 168 -7.10 8.60 -20.79
N LEU A 169 -5.95 8.00 -21.10
CA LEU A 169 -5.91 6.67 -21.72
C LEU A 169 -6.58 5.61 -20.83
N CYS A 170 -6.30 5.62 -19.52
CA CYS A 170 -6.96 4.72 -18.57
C CYS A 170 -8.49 4.83 -18.64
N LYS A 171 -9.06 6.04 -18.73
CA LYS A 171 -10.51 6.25 -18.83
C LYS A 171 -11.08 5.70 -20.12
N GLU A 172 -10.41 5.91 -21.25
CA GLU A 172 -10.84 5.37 -22.55
C GLU A 172 -10.87 3.84 -22.53
N LEU A 173 -9.77 3.22 -22.07
CA LEU A 173 -9.68 1.77 -21.90
C LEU A 173 -10.74 1.24 -20.93
N ALA A 174 -10.95 1.92 -19.81
CA ALA A 174 -11.93 1.52 -18.82
C ALA A 174 -13.37 1.61 -19.36
N SER A 175 -13.66 2.61 -20.20
CA SER A 175 -14.95 2.74 -20.86
C SER A 175 -15.20 1.58 -21.83
N TRP A 176 -14.16 1.14 -22.56
CA TRP A 176 -14.22 0.01 -23.47
C TRP A 176 -14.43 -1.31 -22.74
N VAL A 177 -13.67 -1.56 -21.66
CA VAL A 177 -13.77 -2.79 -20.85
C VAL A 177 -15.16 -2.98 -20.26
N ARG A 178 -15.89 -1.90 -19.97
CA ARG A 178 -17.25 -1.96 -19.43
C ARG A 178 -18.32 -2.33 -20.46
N ARG A 179 -18.02 -2.33 -21.77
CA ARG A 179 -19.00 -2.63 -22.82
C ARG A 179 -19.24 -4.14 -22.94
N PRO A 180 -20.50 -4.62 -22.83
CA PRO A 180 -20.82 -6.03 -23.03
C PRO A 180 -20.52 -6.46 -24.47
N GLY A 181 -19.79 -7.57 -24.66
CA GLY A 181 -19.58 -8.21 -25.97
C GLY A 181 -18.43 -7.66 -26.84
N GLU A 182 -17.88 -6.48 -26.54
CA GLU A 182 -16.75 -5.87 -27.29
C GLU A 182 -15.36 -6.17 -26.68
N SER A 183 -15.28 -7.11 -25.73
CA SER A 183 -14.08 -7.38 -24.91
C SER A 183 -12.99 -8.25 -25.57
N LEU A 184 -13.13 -8.65 -26.84
CA LEU A 184 -12.12 -9.48 -27.53
C LEU A 184 -10.91 -8.66 -28.02
N GLU A 185 -11.05 -7.34 -28.18
CA GLU A 185 -9.93 -6.46 -28.54
C GLU A 185 -8.96 -6.24 -27.39
N LEU A 186 -9.48 -6.23 -26.17
CA LEU A 186 -8.75 -5.96 -24.93
C LEU A 186 -8.91 -7.15 -23.97
N SER A 187 -8.02 -8.12 -24.09
CA SER A 187 -7.90 -9.23 -23.13
C SER A 187 -6.53 -9.20 -22.42
N PRO A 188 -6.42 -9.81 -21.22
CA PRO A 188 -5.13 -9.97 -20.55
C PRO A 188 -4.06 -10.60 -21.44
N GLU A 189 -4.42 -11.60 -22.23
CA GLU A 189 -3.52 -12.36 -23.11
C GLU A 189 -2.98 -11.48 -24.24
N ARG A 190 -3.85 -10.72 -24.91
CA ARG A 190 -3.43 -9.82 -26.00
C ARG A 190 -2.53 -8.69 -25.52
N LEU A 191 -2.82 -8.14 -24.34
CA LEU A 191 -1.95 -7.13 -23.73
C LEU A 191 -0.60 -7.71 -23.30
N ALA A 192 -0.59 -8.93 -22.78
CA ALA A 192 0.64 -9.64 -22.44
C ALA A 192 1.50 -9.92 -23.69
N GLU A 193 0.87 -10.36 -24.79
CA GLU A 193 1.54 -10.57 -26.08
C GLU A 193 2.08 -9.26 -26.68
N ALA A 194 1.32 -8.17 -26.58
CA ALA A 194 1.78 -6.85 -27.02
C ALA A 194 3.00 -6.36 -26.21
N MET A 195 3.02 -6.62 -24.90
CA MET A 195 4.21 -6.36 -24.08
C MET A 195 5.42 -7.18 -24.57
N ASP A 196 5.26 -8.48 -24.82
CA ASP A 196 6.37 -9.35 -25.23
C ASP A 196 6.92 -9.08 -26.63
N SER A 197 6.02 -8.89 -27.60
CA SER A 197 6.38 -8.68 -29.00
C SER A 197 6.82 -7.25 -29.30
N GLY A 198 6.42 -6.29 -28.46
CA GLY A 198 6.57 -4.86 -28.72
C GLY A 198 5.72 -4.36 -29.89
N GLN A 199 4.80 -5.17 -30.43
CA GLN A 199 3.94 -4.78 -31.54
C GLN A 199 2.76 -3.90 -31.10
N ASP A 200 2.29 -3.06 -32.01
CA ASP A 200 1.17 -2.16 -31.79
C ASP A 200 -0.12 -2.96 -31.57
N LEU A 201 -0.68 -2.88 -30.35
CA LEU A 201 -2.03 -3.36 -30.09
C LEU A 201 -3.04 -2.34 -30.62
N ARG A 202 -3.63 -2.62 -31.78
CA ARG A 202 -4.74 -1.81 -32.31
C ARG A 202 -6.02 -2.12 -31.55
N VAL A 203 -6.60 -1.06 -30.99
CA VAL A 203 -7.88 -1.07 -30.28
C VAL A 203 -8.76 -0.01 -30.94
N SER A 204 -9.96 -0.38 -31.35
CA SER A 204 -10.86 0.45 -32.15
C SER A 204 -11.25 1.77 -31.48
N CYS A 205 -11.20 1.86 -30.15
CA CYS A 205 -11.47 3.11 -29.41
C CYS A 205 -10.30 4.09 -29.36
N LEU A 206 -9.11 3.71 -29.80
CA LEU A 206 -7.91 4.52 -29.67
C LEU A 206 -7.50 5.14 -31.00
N ASN A 207 -7.19 6.42 -30.98
CA ASN A 207 -6.53 7.08 -32.10
C ASN A 207 -5.03 6.72 -32.17
N THR A 208 -4.34 7.18 -33.21
CA THR A 208 -2.91 6.88 -33.43
C THR A 208 -2.00 7.34 -32.28
N GLU A 209 -2.28 8.50 -31.68
CA GLU A 209 -1.50 9.02 -30.55
C GLU A 209 -1.72 8.18 -29.29
N GLN A 210 -2.97 7.84 -29.00
CA GLN A 210 -3.35 6.99 -27.88
C GLN A 210 -2.80 5.57 -28.02
N THR A 211 -2.79 5.02 -29.24
CA THR A 211 -2.20 3.69 -29.53
C THR A 211 -0.70 3.70 -29.25
N ARG A 212 0.01 4.74 -29.70
CA ARG A 212 1.44 4.91 -29.42
C ARG A 212 1.71 5.07 -27.93
N HIS A 213 0.90 5.87 -27.23
CA HIS A 213 1.02 6.06 -25.78
C HIS A 213 0.72 4.77 -25.01
N LEU A 214 -0.26 3.98 -25.45
CA LEU A 214 -0.55 2.65 -24.89
C LEU A 214 0.66 1.74 -25.01
N GLN A 215 1.23 1.62 -26.21
CA GLN A 215 2.43 0.79 -26.44
C GLN A 215 3.62 1.23 -25.59
N ALA A 216 3.90 2.53 -25.53
CA ALA A 216 4.95 3.07 -24.68
C ALA A 216 4.70 2.74 -23.19
N SER A 217 3.45 2.86 -22.74
CA SER A 217 3.07 2.52 -21.37
C SER A 217 3.20 1.02 -21.06
N LEU A 218 2.81 0.15 -21.99
CA LEU A 218 3.00 -1.30 -21.87
C LEU A 218 4.49 -1.67 -21.78
N SER A 219 5.33 -1.02 -22.60
CA SER A 219 6.79 -1.17 -22.54
C SER A 219 7.35 -0.75 -21.17
N ARG A 220 6.93 0.38 -20.61
CA ARG A 220 7.34 0.80 -19.26
C ARG A 220 6.94 -0.22 -18.20
N LEU A 221 5.68 -0.66 -18.21
CA LEU A 221 5.18 -1.63 -17.23
C LEU A 221 5.96 -2.93 -17.30
N GLN A 222 6.19 -3.46 -18.50
CA GLN A 222 6.98 -4.67 -18.70
C GLN A 222 8.41 -4.49 -18.18
N ARG A 223 9.08 -3.36 -18.48
CA ARG A 223 10.43 -3.06 -17.98
C ARG A 223 10.51 -3.01 -16.45
N VAL A 224 9.53 -2.40 -15.78
CA VAL A 224 9.47 -2.39 -14.31
C VAL A 224 9.31 -3.82 -13.77
N VAL A 225 8.40 -4.62 -14.33
CA VAL A 225 8.13 -5.99 -13.83
C VAL A 225 9.31 -6.92 -14.08
N GLN A 226 9.95 -6.83 -15.26
CA GLN A 226 11.16 -7.59 -15.57
C GLN A 226 12.30 -7.25 -14.61
N HIS A 227 12.54 -5.96 -14.37
CA HIS A 227 13.58 -5.52 -13.44
C HIS A 227 13.28 -5.93 -12.00
N ALA A 228 12.03 -5.74 -11.55
CA ALA A 228 11.57 -6.14 -10.23
C ALA A 228 11.75 -7.65 -10.00
N ARG A 229 11.36 -8.48 -10.97
CA ARG A 229 11.58 -9.94 -10.91
C ARG A 229 13.06 -10.30 -10.87
N ALA A 230 13.90 -9.68 -11.71
CA ALA A 230 15.34 -9.88 -11.69
C ALA A 230 15.98 -9.53 -10.32
N GLN A 231 15.46 -8.49 -9.67
CA GLN A 231 15.86 -8.06 -8.33
C GLN A 231 15.12 -8.77 -7.18
N ARG A 232 14.24 -9.74 -7.48
CA ARG A 232 13.39 -10.45 -6.50
C ARG A 232 12.52 -9.53 -5.63
N VAL A 233 11.98 -8.49 -6.25
CA VAL A 233 11.00 -7.58 -5.66
C VAL A 233 9.65 -7.83 -6.33
N ARG A 234 8.60 -8.11 -5.55
CA ARG A 234 7.23 -8.26 -6.07
C ARG A 234 6.56 -6.89 -6.11
N LEU A 235 5.69 -6.70 -7.09
CA LEU A 235 5.00 -5.45 -7.36
C LEU A 235 3.59 -5.49 -6.82
N LEU A 236 3.26 -4.49 -6.02
CA LEU A 236 1.92 -4.28 -5.50
C LEU A 236 1.30 -3.08 -6.21
N VAL A 237 0.31 -3.34 -7.06
CA VAL A 237 -0.34 -2.30 -7.84
C VAL A 237 -1.47 -1.69 -7.04
N ASP A 238 -1.38 -0.38 -6.79
CA ASP A 238 -2.40 0.35 -6.06
C ASP A 238 -3.65 0.57 -6.92
N ALA A 239 -4.81 0.46 -6.28
CA ALA A 239 -6.08 0.88 -6.87
C ALA A 239 -6.25 2.39 -6.72
N GLU A 240 -6.87 3.00 -7.71
CA GLU A 240 -6.99 4.45 -7.84
C GLU A 240 -8.49 4.81 -7.88
N TYR A 241 -8.92 5.60 -8.86
CA TYR A 241 -10.32 6.01 -9.00
C TYR A 241 -11.17 4.94 -9.70
N THR A 242 -12.46 4.89 -9.39
CA THR A 242 -13.41 3.93 -10.01
C THR A 242 -13.48 4.06 -11.54
N SER A 243 -13.25 5.27 -12.06
CA SER A 243 -13.18 5.56 -13.49
C SER A 243 -11.95 4.96 -14.18
N LEU A 244 -10.88 4.64 -13.44
CA LEU A 244 -9.63 4.08 -13.97
C LEU A 244 -9.49 2.58 -13.69
N ASN A 245 -9.98 2.12 -12.53
CA ASN A 245 -9.76 0.78 -12.00
C ASN A 245 -10.06 -0.39 -12.98
N PRO A 246 -11.05 -0.32 -13.89
CA PRO A 246 -11.24 -1.38 -14.89
C PRO A 246 -10.04 -1.55 -15.82
N ALA A 247 -9.45 -0.45 -16.31
CA ALA A 247 -8.25 -0.50 -17.13
C ALA A 247 -7.04 -0.96 -16.31
N LEU A 248 -6.89 -0.46 -15.08
CA LEU A 248 -5.79 -0.87 -14.21
C LEU A 248 -5.85 -2.37 -13.89
N SER A 249 -7.04 -2.89 -13.57
CA SER A 249 -7.24 -4.31 -13.28
C SER A 249 -6.95 -5.19 -14.51
N LEU A 250 -7.33 -4.73 -15.71
CA LEU A 250 -7.00 -5.42 -16.96
C LEU A 250 -5.48 -5.48 -17.19
N LEU A 251 -4.76 -4.38 -16.96
CA LEU A 251 -3.29 -4.34 -17.09
C LEU A 251 -2.61 -5.23 -16.05
N VAL A 252 -3.11 -5.25 -14.81
CA VAL A 252 -2.62 -6.17 -13.78
C VAL A 252 -2.87 -7.61 -14.17
N ALA A 253 -4.04 -7.94 -14.72
CA ALA A 253 -4.35 -9.27 -15.22
C ALA A 253 -3.39 -9.67 -16.36
N ALA A 254 -3.10 -8.77 -17.30
CA ALA A 254 -2.14 -9.02 -18.39
C ALA A 254 -0.74 -9.34 -17.84
N LEU A 255 -0.26 -8.54 -16.86
CA LEU A 255 1.00 -8.81 -16.18
C LEU A 255 0.96 -10.13 -15.40
N ALA A 256 -0.16 -10.46 -14.74
CA ALA A 256 -0.31 -11.71 -14.02
C ALA A 256 -0.28 -12.92 -14.96
N THR A 257 -0.93 -12.85 -16.13
CA THR A 257 -0.86 -13.88 -17.17
C THR A 257 0.58 -14.19 -17.56
N ARG A 258 1.42 -13.15 -17.62
CA ARG A 258 2.83 -13.29 -18.00
C ARG A 258 3.75 -13.75 -16.88
N TRP A 259 3.52 -13.27 -15.65
CA TRP A 259 4.50 -13.33 -14.57
C TRP A 259 4.05 -14.14 -13.36
N ASN A 260 2.76 -14.38 -13.14
CA ASN A 260 2.26 -15.07 -11.94
C ASN A 260 2.05 -16.59 -12.17
N SER A 261 2.93 -17.26 -12.91
CA SER A 261 2.79 -18.71 -13.11
C SER A 261 2.96 -19.49 -11.81
N SER A 262 2.40 -20.70 -11.73
CA SER A 262 2.50 -21.58 -10.55
C SER A 262 3.93 -21.97 -10.16
N ARG A 263 4.90 -21.83 -11.07
CA ARG A 263 6.32 -22.17 -10.84
C ARG A 263 7.07 -21.11 -10.03
N GLU A 264 6.48 -19.95 -9.82
CA GLU A 264 7.14 -18.78 -9.22
C GLU A 264 7.02 -18.72 -7.67
N GLY A 265 6.32 -19.68 -7.06
CA GLY A 265 6.16 -19.73 -5.59
C GLY A 265 5.33 -18.57 -5.03
N GLY A 266 4.43 -17.99 -5.83
CA GLY A 266 3.50 -16.92 -5.46
C GLY A 266 3.43 -15.80 -6.51
N PRO A 267 2.52 -14.83 -6.34
CA PRO A 267 2.29 -13.75 -7.31
C PRO A 267 3.43 -12.72 -7.34
N TRP A 268 3.95 -12.42 -8.52
CA TRP A 268 4.89 -11.31 -8.74
C TRP A 268 4.18 -9.97 -8.83
N VAL A 269 2.98 -9.95 -9.40
CA VAL A 269 2.16 -8.75 -9.54
C VAL A 269 0.86 -8.95 -8.77
N TRP A 270 0.59 -8.02 -7.85
CA TRP A 270 -0.57 -8.03 -6.97
C TRP A 270 -1.52 -6.92 -7.36
N ASN A 271 -2.82 -7.18 -7.22
CA ASN A 271 -3.86 -6.16 -7.43
C ASN A 271 -4.43 -5.67 -6.08
N THR A 272 -4.92 -4.43 -6.05
CA THR A 272 -5.57 -3.85 -4.86
C THR A 272 -7.09 -3.81 -5.02
N TYR A 273 -7.80 -4.24 -3.99
CA TYR A 273 -9.27 -4.24 -3.94
C TYR A 273 -9.76 -3.32 -2.82
N GLN A 274 -10.68 -2.41 -3.17
CA GLN A 274 -11.16 -1.37 -2.28
C GLN A 274 -12.57 -1.71 -1.75
N ALA A 275 -12.67 -2.17 -0.51
CA ALA A 275 -13.91 -2.67 0.09
C ALA A 275 -15.01 -1.61 0.30
N TYR A 276 -14.67 -0.32 0.20
CA TYR A 276 -15.65 0.77 0.19
C TYR A 276 -16.50 0.83 -1.08
N LEU A 277 -16.21 0.04 -2.13
CA LEU A 277 -17.05 -0.05 -3.33
C LEU A 277 -18.07 -1.18 -3.17
N LYS A 278 -19.29 -0.94 -3.66
CA LYS A 278 -20.40 -1.91 -3.62
C LYS A 278 -20.09 -3.21 -4.36
N ASP A 279 -19.32 -3.15 -5.44
CA ASP A 279 -19.05 -4.29 -6.33
C ASP A 279 -17.80 -5.11 -5.95
N THR A 280 -17.02 -4.67 -4.95
CA THR A 280 -15.69 -5.25 -4.67
C THR A 280 -15.74 -6.72 -4.31
N TYR A 281 -16.72 -7.17 -3.53
CA TYR A 281 -16.84 -8.58 -3.17
C TYR A 281 -17.01 -9.49 -4.41
N GLU A 282 -17.95 -9.14 -5.30
CA GLU A 282 -18.21 -9.92 -6.51
C GLU A 282 -17.07 -9.82 -7.52
N ARG A 283 -16.40 -8.67 -7.62
CA ARG A 283 -15.22 -8.53 -8.48
C ARG A 283 -14.07 -9.39 -7.96
N LEU A 284 -13.77 -9.32 -6.67
CA LEU A 284 -12.73 -10.12 -6.01
C LEU A 284 -12.96 -11.62 -6.18
N ARG A 285 -14.20 -12.08 -5.98
CA ARG A 285 -14.59 -13.48 -6.19
C ARG A 285 -14.34 -13.93 -7.64
N ARG A 286 -14.83 -13.17 -8.62
CA ARG A 286 -14.67 -13.49 -10.05
C ARG A 286 -13.20 -13.52 -10.47
N ASP A 287 -12.39 -12.57 -10.00
CA ASP A 287 -10.97 -12.50 -10.34
C ASP A 287 -10.17 -13.64 -9.71
N ALA A 288 -10.49 -14.03 -8.46
CA ALA A 288 -9.90 -15.20 -7.82
C ALA A 288 -10.21 -16.50 -8.59
N GLU A 289 -11.46 -16.69 -8.99
CA GLU A 289 -11.89 -17.83 -9.82
C GLU A 289 -11.25 -17.81 -11.21
N ALA A 290 -11.10 -16.63 -11.83
CA ALA A 290 -10.45 -16.50 -13.13
C ALA A 290 -8.95 -16.85 -13.04
N ALA A 291 -8.25 -16.36 -12.02
CA ALA A 291 -6.86 -16.72 -11.78
C ALA A 291 -6.70 -18.22 -11.52
N ASP A 292 -7.65 -18.84 -10.82
CA ASP A 292 -7.63 -20.29 -10.58
C ASP A 292 -7.81 -21.11 -11.85
N ARG A 293 -8.83 -20.78 -12.68
CA ARG A 293 -9.03 -21.42 -13.98
C ARG A 293 -7.83 -21.27 -14.90
N ALA A 294 -7.12 -20.15 -14.83
CA ALA A 294 -5.92 -19.89 -15.62
C ALA A 294 -4.64 -20.52 -15.03
N GLY A 295 -4.70 -21.15 -13.85
CA GLY A 295 -3.53 -21.73 -13.18
C GLY A 295 -2.52 -20.67 -12.70
N LEU A 296 -2.98 -19.44 -12.47
CA LEU A 296 -2.16 -18.29 -12.06
C LEU A 296 -2.20 -18.09 -10.54
N ALA A 297 -1.08 -17.64 -9.99
CA ALA A 297 -0.98 -17.19 -8.62
C ALA A 297 -1.71 -15.84 -8.47
N PHE A 298 -2.55 -15.73 -7.45
CA PHE A 298 -3.41 -14.58 -7.23
C PHE A 298 -2.94 -13.79 -6.01
N GLY A 299 -2.56 -12.52 -6.22
CA GLY A 299 -2.08 -11.62 -5.18
C GLY A 299 -3.04 -10.49 -4.94
N VAL A 300 -3.51 -10.35 -3.71
CA VAL A 300 -4.52 -9.36 -3.33
C VAL A 300 -4.00 -8.47 -2.21
N LYS A 301 -4.09 -7.15 -2.40
CA LYS A 301 -4.09 -6.18 -1.30
C LYS A 301 -5.51 -5.73 -1.03
N LEU A 302 -6.03 -6.04 0.15
CA LEU A 302 -7.38 -5.63 0.55
C LEU A 302 -7.32 -4.37 1.41
N VAL A 303 -7.89 -3.28 0.92
CA VAL A 303 -8.02 -1.99 1.62
C VAL A 303 -9.49 -1.63 1.79
N ARG A 304 -9.82 -0.68 2.69
CA ARG A 304 -11.12 -0.01 2.65
C ARG A 304 -11.23 0.86 1.39
N GLY A 305 -10.35 1.83 1.23
CA GLY A 305 -10.32 2.75 0.10
C GLY A 305 -9.81 4.12 0.54
N ALA A 306 -9.24 4.89 -0.38
CA ALA A 306 -8.63 6.19 -0.08
C ALA A 306 -9.38 7.38 -0.71
N TYR A 307 -10.32 7.14 -1.63
CA TYR A 307 -10.90 8.17 -2.49
C TYR A 307 -12.40 8.43 -2.21
N LEU A 308 -12.94 8.01 -1.06
CA LEU A 308 -14.40 8.00 -0.75
C LEU A 308 -15.08 9.34 -1.05
N ASP A 309 -14.54 10.43 -0.50
CA ASP A 309 -15.15 11.76 -0.64
C ASP A 309 -15.13 12.23 -2.11
N LYS A 310 -14.06 11.92 -2.86
CA LYS A 310 -13.95 12.25 -4.28
C LYS A 310 -14.92 11.44 -5.13
N GLU A 311 -15.06 10.13 -4.89
CA GLU A 311 -15.99 9.28 -5.63
C GLU A 311 -17.45 9.75 -5.46
N ARG A 312 -17.83 10.11 -4.22
CA ARG A 312 -19.17 10.65 -3.91
C ARG A 312 -19.44 11.97 -4.60
N GLU A 313 -18.46 12.88 -4.56
CA GLU A 313 -18.59 14.16 -5.23
C GLU A 313 -18.70 14.00 -6.75
N MET A 314 -17.90 13.10 -7.35
CA MET A 314 -17.98 12.81 -8.78
C MET A 314 -19.34 12.21 -9.18
N ALA A 315 -19.87 11.26 -8.40
CA ALA A 315 -21.20 10.68 -8.66
C ALA A 315 -22.31 11.74 -8.62
N ARG A 316 -22.24 12.64 -7.62
CA ARG A 316 -23.17 13.77 -7.47
C ARG A 316 -23.10 14.73 -8.67
N LEU A 317 -21.90 15.09 -9.11
CA LEU A 317 -21.69 15.99 -10.26
C LEU A 317 -22.16 15.38 -11.59
N GLN A 318 -22.03 14.05 -11.73
CA GLN A 318 -22.44 13.33 -12.95
C GLN A 318 -23.91 12.88 -12.93
N GLY A 319 -24.60 13.00 -11.79
CA GLY A 319 -25.95 12.48 -11.63
C GLY A 319 -26.02 10.95 -11.72
N THR A 320 -24.93 10.25 -11.40
CA THR A 320 -24.83 8.79 -11.42
C THR A 320 -24.99 8.19 -10.02
N GLU A 321 -25.24 6.89 -9.93
CA GLU A 321 -25.30 6.21 -8.64
C GLU A 321 -23.93 6.25 -7.94
N ASP A 322 -23.93 6.58 -6.64
CA ASP A 322 -22.74 6.48 -5.79
C ASP A 322 -22.22 5.03 -5.78
N PRO A 323 -21.01 4.75 -6.29
CA PRO A 323 -20.47 3.40 -6.33
C PRO A 323 -20.00 2.90 -4.95
N THR A 324 -19.99 3.79 -3.95
CA THR A 324 -19.45 3.52 -2.62
C THR A 324 -20.51 2.99 -1.65
N GLN A 325 -20.04 2.31 -0.60
CA GLN A 325 -20.88 1.92 0.52
C GLN A 325 -21.45 3.16 1.23
N PRO A 326 -22.69 3.09 1.77
CA PRO A 326 -23.38 4.26 2.30
C PRO A 326 -22.66 4.90 3.50
N ASP A 327 -22.01 4.09 4.34
CA ASP A 327 -21.33 4.55 5.54
C ASP A 327 -20.11 3.68 5.92
N TYR A 328 -19.48 4.06 7.04
CA TYR A 328 -18.30 3.39 7.58
C TYR A 328 -18.58 1.95 8.02
N GLU A 329 -19.79 1.70 8.55
CA GLU A 329 -20.18 0.38 9.06
C GLU A 329 -20.39 -0.58 7.89
N ALA A 330 -21.14 -0.15 6.86
CA ALA A 330 -21.30 -0.88 5.61
C ALA A 330 -19.95 -1.15 4.91
N THR A 331 -19.03 -0.17 4.94
CA THR A 331 -17.65 -0.37 4.45
C THR A 331 -16.90 -1.42 5.27
N SER A 332 -17.05 -1.42 6.59
CA SER A 332 -16.40 -2.38 7.48
C SER A 332 -16.96 -3.79 7.31
N GLN A 333 -18.27 -3.94 7.12
CA GLN A 333 -18.92 -5.21 6.78
C GLN A 333 -18.48 -5.72 5.41
N SER A 334 -18.42 -4.85 4.40
CA SER A 334 -17.89 -5.18 3.07
C SER A 334 -16.44 -5.66 3.15
N TYR A 335 -15.58 -4.97 3.92
CA TYR A 335 -14.19 -5.37 4.17
C TYR A 335 -14.12 -6.74 4.84
N SER A 336 -14.93 -6.95 5.88
CA SER A 336 -15.00 -8.22 6.62
C SER A 336 -15.40 -9.40 5.72
N ARG A 337 -16.38 -9.21 4.83
CA ARG A 337 -16.80 -10.21 3.84
C ARG A 337 -15.69 -10.52 2.83
N CYS A 338 -15.02 -9.51 2.30
CA CYS A 338 -13.90 -9.70 1.37
C CYS A 338 -12.71 -10.40 2.06
N LEU A 339 -12.46 -10.08 3.33
CA LEU A 339 -11.43 -10.71 4.14
C LEU A 339 -11.72 -12.20 4.35
N GLU A 340 -12.94 -12.57 4.73
CA GLU A 340 -13.32 -13.98 4.89
C GLU A 340 -13.19 -14.77 3.59
N LEU A 341 -13.66 -14.19 2.48
CA LEU A 341 -13.51 -14.79 1.15
C LEU A 341 -12.04 -15.09 0.86
N MET A 342 -11.15 -14.11 1.04
CA MET A 342 -9.74 -14.28 0.71
C MET A 342 -8.99 -15.21 1.65
N LEU A 343 -9.27 -15.18 2.95
CA LEU A 343 -8.65 -16.13 3.89
C LEU A 343 -9.07 -17.57 3.57
N THR A 344 -10.32 -17.78 3.21
CA THR A 344 -10.81 -19.08 2.72
C THR A 344 -10.08 -19.50 1.44
N GLN A 345 -9.95 -18.59 0.46
CA GLN A 345 -9.20 -18.86 -0.78
C GLN A 345 -7.72 -19.18 -0.51
N VAL A 346 -7.06 -18.48 0.40
CA VAL A 346 -5.68 -18.75 0.81
C VAL A 346 -5.57 -20.13 1.45
N SER A 347 -6.49 -20.48 2.36
CA SER A 347 -6.50 -21.80 3.00
C SER A 347 -6.66 -22.95 2.00
N HIS A 348 -7.47 -22.76 0.93
CA HIS A 348 -7.68 -23.79 -0.08
C HIS A 348 -6.57 -23.87 -1.13
N ARG A 349 -6.03 -22.73 -1.56
CA ARG A 349 -5.09 -22.65 -2.68
C ARG A 349 -3.62 -22.60 -2.25
N GLY A 350 -3.34 -22.44 -0.96
CA GLY A 350 -2.00 -22.40 -0.40
C GLY A 350 -1.10 -21.36 -1.09
N PRO A 351 0.07 -21.75 -1.63
CA PRO A 351 1.04 -20.82 -2.23
C PRO A 351 0.55 -20.13 -3.52
N MET A 352 -0.59 -20.57 -4.08
CA MET A 352 -1.18 -19.95 -5.27
C MET A 352 -2.06 -18.74 -4.96
N CYS A 353 -2.32 -18.43 -3.68
CA CYS A 353 -3.16 -17.31 -3.30
C CYS A 353 -2.52 -16.57 -2.13
N HIS A 354 -2.32 -15.26 -2.28
CA HIS A 354 -1.70 -14.43 -1.26
C HIS A 354 -2.56 -13.20 -0.96
N LEU A 355 -2.55 -12.80 0.30
CA LEU A 355 -3.36 -11.70 0.82
C LEU A 355 -2.50 -10.73 1.65
N MET A 356 -2.59 -9.45 1.33
CA MET A 356 -2.19 -8.37 2.21
C MET A 356 -3.43 -7.76 2.86
N VAL A 357 -3.57 -7.95 4.17
CA VAL A 357 -4.57 -7.30 5.02
C VAL A 357 -4.09 -5.87 5.30
N ALA A 358 -4.45 -4.94 4.43
CA ALA A 358 -4.04 -3.54 4.55
C ALA A 358 -5.04 -2.72 5.36
N SER A 359 -4.85 -2.70 6.69
CA SER A 359 -5.73 -2.03 7.65
C SER A 359 -5.01 -1.63 8.94
N HIS A 360 -5.40 -0.48 9.49
CA HIS A 360 -5.03 -0.04 10.85
C HIS A 360 -6.13 -0.30 11.88
N ASN A 361 -7.31 -0.77 11.45
CA ASN A 361 -8.42 -1.02 12.34
C ASN A 361 -8.20 -2.31 13.12
N GLU A 362 -8.21 -2.19 14.45
CA GLU A 362 -7.95 -3.27 15.40
C GLU A 362 -8.90 -4.46 15.20
N ASP A 363 -10.18 -4.23 14.91
CA ASP A 363 -11.17 -5.29 14.72
C ASP A 363 -10.91 -6.09 13.43
N SER A 364 -10.56 -5.42 12.33
CA SER A 364 -10.17 -6.09 11.08
C SER A 364 -8.92 -6.95 11.28
N VAL A 365 -7.94 -6.47 12.03
CA VAL A 365 -6.73 -7.23 12.36
C VAL A 365 -7.04 -8.40 13.29
N ARG A 366 -7.91 -8.20 14.29
CA ARG A 366 -8.35 -9.26 15.20
C ARG A 366 -9.13 -10.35 14.47
N GLN A 367 -10.01 -9.97 13.53
CA GLN A 367 -10.69 -10.92 12.65
C GLN A 367 -9.68 -11.73 11.82
N ALA A 368 -8.75 -11.05 11.15
CA ALA A 368 -7.77 -11.70 10.29
C ALA A 368 -6.91 -12.71 11.07
N THR A 369 -6.31 -12.28 12.19
CA THR A 369 -5.45 -13.14 13.01
C THR A 369 -6.21 -14.31 13.62
N LYS A 370 -7.46 -14.12 14.04
CA LYS A 370 -8.33 -15.21 14.51
C LYS A 370 -8.60 -16.22 13.40
N ARG A 371 -9.02 -15.76 12.21
CA ARG A 371 -9.33 -16.65 11.09
C ARG A 371 -8.10 -17.34 10.51
N MET A 372 -6.94 -16.68 10.49
CA MET A 372 -5.68 -17.32 10.15
C MET A 372 -5.38 -18.50 11.08
N TRP A 373 -5.55 -18.35 12.39
CA TRP A 373 -5.38 -19.43 13.34
C TRP A 373 -6.40 -20.56 13.12
N GLU A 374 -7.68 -20.23 12.97
CA GLU A 374 -8.74 -21.22 12.74
C GLU A 374 -8.56 -22.01 11.43
N LEU A 375 -7.97 -21.39 10.41
CA LEU A 375 -7.67 -22.01 9.11
C LEU A 375 -6.26 -22.63 9.02
N GLY A 376 -5.47 -22.57 10.10
CA GLY A 376 -4.10 -23.08 10.12
C GLY A 376 -3.12 -22.33 9.20
N ILE A 377 -3.40 -21.06 8.87
CA ILE A 377 -2.53 -20.22 8.04
C ILE A 377 -1.36 -19.70 8.90
N PRO A 378 -0.10 -19.93 8.52
CA PRO A 378 1.05 -19.51 9.31
C PRO A 378 1.20 -17.97 9.33
N PRO A 379 1.63 -17.37 10.47
CA PRO A 379 1.80 -15.92 10.60
C PRO A 379 2.75 -15.26 9.60
N ASP A 380 3.74 -15.99 9.10
CA ASP A 380 4.78 -15.52 8.17
C ASP A 380 4.64 -16.09 6.74
N GLY A 381 3.47 -16.66 6.40
CA GLY A 381 3.23 -17.29 5.10
C GLY A 381 2.47 -16.41 4.09
N PRO A 382 1.43 -16.93 3.42
CA PRO A 382 0.77 -16.26 2.28
C PRO A 382 -0.08 -15.04 2.68
N VAL A 383 -0.31 -14.83 3.98
CA VAL A 383 -1.02 -13.67 4.50
C VAL A 383 -0.04 -12.74 5.20
N CYS A 384 -0.05 -11.47 4.81
CA CYS A 384 0.72 -10.41 5.45
C CYS A 384 -0.18 -9.21 5.78
N PHE A 385 0.33 -8.28 6.59
CA PHE A 385 -0.38 -7.08 7.01
C PHE A 385 0.28 -5.85 6.39
N GLY A 386 -0.52 -4.88 5.94
CA GLY A 386 -0.03 -3.64 5.33
C GLY A 386 -0.47 -2.42 6.13
N GLN A 387 0.46 -1.56 6.54
CA GLN A 387 0.18 -0.36 7.31
C GLN A 387 1.02 0.82 6.83
N LEU A 388 0.55 2.04 7.02
CA LEU A 388 1.30 3.26 6.70
C LEU A 388 2.36 3.55 7.78
N LEU A 389 3.53 4.04 7.38
CA LEU A 389 4.51 4.64 8.30
C LEU A 389 3.87 5.79 9.09
N GLY A 390 4.18 5.87 10.38
CA GLY A 390 3.72 6.96 11.24
C GLY A 390 2.26 6.90 11.68
N MET A 391 1.55 5.81 11.38
CA MET A 391 0.16 5.57 11.79
C MET A 391 -0.02 4.24 12.49
N CYS A 392 -0.75 4.28 13.60
CA CYS A 392 -1.19 3.17 14.45
C CYS A 392 -0.07 2.19 14.75
N ASP A 393 1.07 2.72 15.22
CA ASP A 393 2.27 1.91 15.49
C ASP A 393 2.02 0.86 16.57
N HIS A 394 1.07 1.10 17.49
CA HIS A 394 0.67 0.09 18.48
C HIS A 394 0.13 -1.18 17.84
N VAL A 395 -0.55 -1.07 16.70
CA VAL A 395 -1.04 -2.23 15.93
C VAL A 395 0.11 -2.90 15.18
N SER A 396 0.97 -2.12 14.50
CA SER A 396 2.12 -2.66 13.76
C SER A 396 3.04 -3.46 14.66
N LEU A 397 3.39 -2.89 15.82
CA LEU A 397 4.34 -3.47 16.76
C LEU A 397 3.75 -4.71 17.43
N ALA A 398 2.46 -4.70 17.81
CA ALA A 398 1.81 -5.87 18.38
C ALA A 398 1.80 -7.05 17.39
N LEU A 399 1.50 -6.79 16.11
CA LEU A 399 1.57 -7.82 15.06
C LEU A 399 3.01 -8.34 14.85
N GLY A 400 3.99 -7.44 14.75
CA GLY A 400 5.40 -7.80 14.57
C GLY A 400 5.95 -8.63 15.73
N GLN A 401 5.62 -8.25 16.97
CA GLN A 401 6.00 -9.01 18.18
C GLN A 401 5.35 -10.41 18.22
N ALA A 402 4.16 -10.56 17.65
CA ALA A 402 3.48 -11.84 17.53
C ALA A 402 3.95 -12.68 16.32
N GLY A 403 4.96 -12.22 15.57
CA GLY A 403 5.59 -12.96 14.48
C GLY A 403 4.87 -12.87 13.13
N TYR A 404 3.85 -12.02 12.99
CA TYR A 404 3.16 -11.83 11.71
C TYR A 404 4.04 -11.05 10.73
N ALA A 405 3.92 -11.35 9.44
CA ALA A 405 4.55 -10.56 8.39
C ALA A 405 3.85 -9.19 8.24
N VAL A 406 4.49 -8.11 8.73
CA VAL A 406 3.92 -6.75 8.67
C VAL A 406 4.77 -5.85 7.79
N TYR A 407 4.16 -5.23 6.78
CA TYR A 407 4.77 -4.26 5.89
C TYR A 407 4.35 -2.84 6.24
N LYS A 408 5.33 -1.94 6.36
CA LYS A 408 5.10 -0.50 6.48
C LYS A 408 5.33 0.17 5.13
N SER A 409 4.27 0.74 4.56
CA SER A 409 4.33 1.61 3.38
C SER A 409 5.11 2.86 3.73
N ILE A 410 6.25 3.04 3.06
CA ILE A 410 7.21 4.11 3.30
C ILE A 410 7.39 4.95 2.04
N PRO A 411 6.75 6.13 1.96
CA PRO A 411 7.12 7.16 1.01
C PRO A 411 8.57 7.60 1.21
N TYR A 412 9.26 7.94 0.13
CA TYR A 412 10.59 8.55 0.16
C TYR A 412 10.75 9.55 -0.98
N GLY A 413 11.67 10.51 -0.83
CA GLY A 413 11.92 11.55 -1.82
C GLY A 413 12.05 12.94 -1.20
N SER A 414 12.25 13.95 -2.03
CA SER A 414 12.49 15.33 -1.56
C SER A 414 11.26 15.94 -0.87
N LEU A 415 11.49 16.96 -0.05
CA LEU A 415 10.38 17.73 0.56
C LEU A 415 9.41 18.28 -0.49
N GLU A 416 9.95 18.76 -1.61
CA GLU A 416 9.22 19.36 -2.72
C GLU A 416 8.26 18.37 -3.36
N GLU A 417 8.68 17.10 -3.50
CA GLU A 417 7.89 16.04 -4.12
C GLU A 417 6.87 15.44 -3.13
N VAL A 418 7.32 15.16 -1.90
CA VAL A 418 6.55 14.31 -0.98
C VAL A 418 5.53 15.11 -0.16
N VAL A 419 5.82 16.36 0.21
CA VAL A 419 4.88 17.15 1.04
C VAL A 419 3.54 17.38 0.32
N PRO A 420 3.50 17.76 -0.97
CA PRO A 420 2.24 17.87 -1.70
C PRO A 420 1.46 16.54 -1.75
N TYR A 421 2.17 15.41 -1.93
CA TYR A 421 1.59 14.08 -1.90
C TYR A 421 0.93 13.78 -0.53
N LEU A 422 1.64 14.06 0.58
CA LEU A 422 1.11 13.86 1.92
C LEU A 422 -0.12 14.74 2.22
N ILE A 423 -0.12 15.99 1.75
CA ILE A 423 -1.27 16.88 1.92
C ILE A 423 -2.49 16.33 1.17
N ARG A 424 -2.33 15.90 -0.08
CA ARG A 424 -3.42 15.27 -0.84
C ARG A 424 -3.95 14.02 -0.13
N ARG A 425 -3.05 13.16 0.36
CA ARG A 425 -3.43 11.97 1.15
C ARG A 425 -4.16 12.31 2.43
N ALA A 426 -3.72 13.33 3.16
CA ALA A 426 -4.38 13.80 4.37
C ALA A 426 -5.78 14.36 4.08
N GLN A 427 -5.94 15.09 2.96
CA GLN A 427 -7.22 15.64 2.53
C GLN A 427 -8.22 14.56 2.11
N GLU A 428 -7.75 13.52 1.42
CA GLU A 428 -8.58 12.40 0.96
C GLU A 428 -8.93 11.42 2.10
N ASN A 429 -8.10 11.33 3.14
CA ASN A 429 -8.26 10.39 4.25
C ASN A 429 -8.61 11.09 5.57
N ARG A 430 -9.35 12.21 5.53
CA ARG A 430 -9.77 12.97 6.72
C ARG A 430 -10.48 12.11 7.76
N SER A 431 -11.32 11.18 7.31
CA SER A 431 -12.03 10.24 8.20
C SER A 431 -11.08 9.29 8.92
N VAL A 432 -10.03 8.81 8.25
CA VAL A 432 -8.97 7.98 8.84
C VAL A 432 -8.16 8.78 9.86
N LEU A 433 -7.85 10.05 9.57
CA LEU A 433 -7.18 10.95 10.51
C LEU A 433 -8.03 11.25 11.76
N ARG A 434 -9.35 11.30 11.62
CA ARG A 434 -10.29 11.34 12.78
C ARG A 434 -10.28 10.04 13.57
N GLY A 435 -9.98 8.90 12.92
CA GLY A 435 -9.80 7.59 13.55
C GLY A 435 -8.51 7.44 14.37
N ALA A 436 -7.53 8.33 14.20
CA ALA A 436 -6.28 8.32 14.98
C ALA A 436 -6.45 8.74 16.45
N ARG A 437 -7.68 8.99 16.93
CA ARG A 437 -7.98 9.32 18.35
C ARG A 437 -7.43 8.27 19.31
N ARG A 438 -7.63 6.99 18.99
CA ARG A 438 -7.16 5.88 19.82
C ARG A 438 -5.65 5.90 20.00
N GLU A 439 -4.89 6.08 18.91
CA GLU A 439 -3.44 6.20 18.99
C GLU A 439 -3.01 7.43 19.80
N GLN A 440 -3.67 8.58 19.61
CA GLN A 440 -3.38 9.79 20.38
C GLN A 440 -3.60 9.60 21.90
N GLU A 441 -4.65 8.87 22.28
CA GLU A 441 -4.93 8.50 23.68
C GLU A 441 -3.81 7.63 24.25
N LEU A 442 -3.45 6.56 23.54
CA LEU A 442 -2.39 5.64 23.95
C LEU A 442 -1.03 6.33 24.05
N LEU A 443 -0.68 7.17 23.07
CA LEU A 443 0.54 7.99 23.10
C LEU A 443 0.55 8.94 24.30
N SER A 444 -0.59 9.59 24.58
CA SER A 444 -0.73 10.50 25.72
C SER A 444 -0.58 9.75 27.05
N GLN A 445 -1.18 8.57 27.18
CA GLN A 445 -1.07 7.72 28.36
C GLN A 445 0.38 7.26 28.59
N GLU A 446 1.05 6.77 27.55
CA GLU A 446 2.44 6.32 27.63
C GLU A 446 3.41 7.47 27.98
N LEU A 447 3.23 8.64 27.37
CA LEU A 447 4.04 9.82 27.72
C LEU A 447 3.81 10.27 29.16
N ARG A 448 2.55 10.29 29.63
CA ARG A 448 2.23 10.57 31.05
C ARG A 448 2.87 9.54 31.97
N ARG A 449 2.80 8.25 31.64
CA ARG A 449 3.45 7.17 32.40
C ARG A 449 4.96 7.39 32.50
N ARG A 450 5.63 7.78 31.41
CA ARG A 450 7.08 8.09 31.42
C ARG A 450 7.42 9.32 32.25
N LEU A 451 6.57 10.34 32.25
CA LEU A 451 6.77 11.54 33.06
C LEU A 451 6.56 11.26 34.56
N LEU A 452 5.47 10.59 34.92
CA LEU A 452 5.14 10.26 36.32
C LEU A 452 6.06 9.17 36.89
N GLY A 453 6.43 8.16 36.10
CA GLY A 453 7.35 7.09 36.50
C GLY A 453 8.80 7.54 36.66
N ARG A 454 9.20 8.67 36.07
CA ARG A 454 10.51 9.31 36.34
C ARG A 454 10.56 10.00 37.71
N GLY A 455 9.42 10.23 38.36
CA GLY A 455 9.33 10.76 39.73
C GLY A 455 9.57 9.72 40.84
N LEU A 456 9.63 8.42 40.50
CA LEU A 456 9.82 7.31 41.44
C LEU A 456 11.18 6.61 41.25
N ARG A 457 12.24 7.36 40.93
CA ARG A 457 13.60 6.89 41.24
C ARG A 457 13.80 7.04 42.74
N VAL A 458 13.35 6.04 43.50
CA VAL A 458 13.76 5.83 44.88
C VAL A 458 15.28 5.76 44.87
N SER A 459 15.92 6.71 45.56
CA SER A 459 17.36 6.70 45.82
C SER A 459 17.73 5.35 46.44
N PRO A 460 18.79 4.66 45.98
CA PRO A 460 19.29 3.52 46.70
C PRO A 460 19.85 4.03 48.03
N ARG A 461 19.37 3.48 49.14
CA ARG A 461 20.07 3.46 50.42
C ARG A 461 20.22 2.01 50.83
#